data_AF-A0A5C5YUV9-F1
#
_entry.id   AF-A0A5C5YUV9-F1
#
_cell.length_a   1.000
_cell.length_b   1.000
_cell.length_c   1.000
_cell.angle_alpha   90.00
_cell.angle_beta   90.00
_cell.angle_gamma   90.00
#
_symmetry.space_group_name_H-M   'P 1'
#
loop_
_entity.id
_entity.type
_entity.pdbx_description
1 polymer ?
#
loop_
_entity_poly.entity_id
_entity_poly.type
_entity_poly.pdbx_seq_one_letter_code
_entity_poly.pdbx_strand_id
1 'polypeptide(L)' 'MPRPKRADEKDALYQALNRGNGRSTIFHKEADYEAFENILSEGLQLSIPAKSLPTS' A
#
# COMPACT_ATOMS: atom_id res chain seq x y z
N MET A 1 8.08 -14.79 -17.81
CA MET A 1 7.87 -15.67 -16.64
C MET A 1 6.54 -15.31 -15.99
N PRO A 2 5.70 -16.28 -15.60
CA PRO A 2 4.49 -16.00 -14.82
C PRO A 2 4.89 -15.32 -13.50
N ARG A 3 4.20 -14.24 -13.14
CA ARG A 3 4.42 -13.60 -11.85
C ARG A 3 3.86 -14.53 -10.76
N PRO A 4 4.66 -14.92 -9.75
CA PRO A 4 4.14 -15.68 -8.61
C PRO A 4 2.96 -14.93 -7.98
N LYS A 5 1.97 -15.69 -7.47
CA LYS A 5 0.89 -15.11 -6.69
C LYS A 5 1.49 -14.41 -5.47
N ARG A 6 1.03 -13.19 -5.17
CA ARG A 6 1.44 -12.50 -3.95
C ARG A 6 0.86 -13.26 -2.74
N ALA A 7 1.67 -13.40 -1.70
CA ALA A 7 1.18 -13.89 -0.41
C ALA A 7 0.20 -12.86 0.17
N ASP A 8 -0.93 -13.35 0.66
CA ASP A 8 -1.99 -12.59 1.33
C ASP A 8 -2.41 -13.38 2.56
N GLU A 9 -1.48 -13.41 3.52
CA GLU A 9 -1.58 -14.11 4.78
C GLU A 9 -2.06 -13.15 5.88
N LYS A 10 -3.01 -13.64 6.68
CA LYS A 10 -3.60 -12.93 7.81
C LYS A 10 -2.53 -12.71 8.90
N ASP A 11 -2.58 -11.56 9.57
CA ASP A 11 -1.71 -11.19 10.70
C ASP A 11 -0.21 -11.13 10.34
N ALA A 12 0.12 -11.12 9.05
CA ALA A 12 1.50 -10.98 8.56
C ALA A 12 1.92 -9.50 8.48
N LEU A 13 3.21 -9.25 8.74
CA LEU A 13 3.85 -7.95 8.54
C LEU A 13 4.48 -7.90 7.15
N TYR A 14 4.06 -6.94 6.33
CA TYR A 14 4.60 -6.75 4.98
C TYR A 14 5.52 -5.54 4.93
N GLN A 15 6.69 -5.70 4.31
CA GLN A 15 7.53 -4.58 3.91
C GLN A 15 7.16 -4.16 2.48
N ALA A 16 6.63 -2.94 2.32
CA ALA A 16 6.36 -2.36 1.01
C ALA A 16 7.54 -1.48 0.58
N LEU A 17 7.93 -1.59 -0.70
CA LEU A 17 8.94 -0.73 -1.31
C LEU A 17 8.32 0.01 -2.50
N ASN A 18 8.32 1.34 -2.44
CA ASN A 18 7.98 2.20 -3.57
C ASN A 18 9.27 2.75 -4.18
N ARG A 19 9.53 2.43 -5.45
CA ARG A 19 10.75 2.84 -6.17
C ARG A 19 10.42 3.24 -7.60
N GLY A 20 10.91 4.39 -8.03
CA GLY A 20 10.82 4.82 -9.43
C GLY A 20 11.54 3.89 -10.40
N ASN A 21 11.04 3.82 -11.63
CA ASN A 21 11.74 3.14 -12.72
C ASN A 21 13.14 3.74 -12.88
N GLY A 22 14.14 2.90 -13.15
CA GLY A 22 15.51 3.37 -13.30
C GLY A 22 16.14 4.02 -12.04
N ARG A 23 15.58 3.83 -10.84
CA ARG A 23 15.97 4.51 -9.58
C ARG A 23 15.64 6.01 -9.57
N SER A 24 14.73 6.46 -10.43
CA SER A 24 14.30 7.85 -10.43
C SER A 24 13.71 8.25 -9.07
N THR A 25 13.97 9.49 -8.68
CA THR A 25 13.28 10.14 -7.57
C THR A 25 11.78 10.19 -7.87
N ILE A 26 10.96 9.79 -6.89
CA ILE A 26 9.50 9.73 -7.01
C ILE A 26 8.77 10.69 -6.06
N PHE A 27 9.45 11.14 -5.01
CA PHE A 27 8.97 12.20 -4.12
C PHE A 27 9.86 13.42 -4.35
N HIS A 28 9.29 14.47 -4.92
CA HIS A 28 9.99 15.71 -5.27
C HIS A 28 9.74 16.81 -4.23
N LYS A 29 8.65 16.70 -3.47
CA LYS A 29 8.30 17.51 -2.31
C LYS A 29 7.68 16.63 -1.23
N GLU A 30 7.67 17.15 0.00
CA GLU A 30 7.09 16.46 1.16
C GLU A 30 5.63 16.03 0.92
N ALA A 31 4.83 16.91 0.31
CA ALA A 31 3.44 16.63 -0.05
C ALA A 31 3.25 15.45 -1.01
N ASP A 32 4.28 15.02 -1.76
CA ASP A 32 4.16 13.83 -2.62
C ASP A 32 4.13 12.55 -1.78
N TYR A 33 4.85 12.54 -0.64
CA TYR A 33 4.81 11.42 0.30
C TYR A 33 3.47 11.35 1.02
N GLU A 34 2.96 12.48 1.50
CA GLU A 34 1.63 12.57 2.12
C GLU A 34 0.53 12.11 1.15
N ALA A 35 0.58 12.54 -0.11
CA ALA A 35 -0.36 12.09 -1.14
C ALA A 35 -0.32 10.57 -1.34
N PHE A 36 0.87 9.97 -1.30
CA PHE A 36 1.03 8.52 -1.39
C PHE A 36 0.41 7.80 -0.19
N GLU A 37 0.62 8.27 1.03
CA GLU A 37 -0.01 7.70 2.24
C GLU A 37 -1.54 7.81 2.19
N ASN A 38 -2.07 8.93 1.72
CA ASN A 38 -3.52 9.12 1.56
C ASN A 38 -4.13 8.10 0.58
N ILE A 39 -3.47 7.85 -0.56
CA ILE A 39 -3.92 6.84 -1.53
C ILE A 39 -3.89 5.43 -0.93
N LEU A 40 -2.86 5.10 -0.14
CA LEU A 40 -2.80 3.80 0.56
C LEU A 40 -3.93 3.64 1.57
N SER A 41 -4.23 4.69 2.34
CA SER A 41 -5.34 4.71 3.29
C SER A 41 -6.69 4.51 2.60
N GLU A 42 -6.93 5.24 1.52
CA GLU A 42 -8.15 5.10 0.71
C GLU A 42 -8.28 3.69 0.12
N GLY A 43 -7.20 3.17 -0.47
CA GLY A 43 -7.17 1.81 -1.01
C GLY A 43 -7.45 0.75 0.05
N LEU A 44 -6.94 0.93 1.27
CA LEU A 44 -7.20 0.03 2.39
C LEU A 44 -8.70 0.06 2.77
N GLN A 45 -9.29 1.24 2.89
CA GLN A 45 -10.72 1.40 3.19
C GLN A 45 -11.61 0.72 2.14
N LEU A 46 -11.25 0.82 0.85
CA LEU A 46 -11.96 0.15 -0.24
C LEU A 46 -11.75 -1.37 -0.26
N SER A 47 -10.58 -1.84 0.16
CA SER A 47 -10.22 -3.27 0.15
C SER A 47 -10.81 -4.06 1.32
N ILE A 48 -11.15 -3.39 2.42
CA ILE A 48 -11.76 -4.03 3.59
C ILE A 48 -13.26 -4.21 3.31
N PRO A 49 -13.79 -5.45 3.19
CA PRO A 49 -15.23 -5.64 3.20
C PRO A 49 -15.79 -5.12 4.53
N ALA A 50 -16.90 -4.37 4.49
CA ALA A 50 -17.53 -3.65 5.60
C ALA A 50 -17.83 -4.46 6.89
N LYS A 51 -17.50 -5.75 6.94
CA LYS A 51 -17.79 -6.69 8.02
C LYS A 51 -16.66 -6.91 9.03
N SER A 52 -15.52 -6.23 8.91
CA SER A 52 -14.37 -6.41 9.81
C SER A 52 -13.92 -5.15 10.57
N LEU A 53 -14.79 -4.13 10.68
CA LEU A 53 -14.54 -3.04 11.63
C LEU A 53 -14.55 -3.61 13.06
N PRO A 54 -13.45 -3.47 13.84
CA PRO A 54 -13.50 -3.78 15.25
C PRO A 54 -14.48 -2.80 15.90
N THR A 55 -15.61 -3.31 16.36
CA THR A 55 -16.53 -2.55 17.21
C THR A 55 -15.77 -2.30 18.52
N SER A 56 -15.43 -1.03 18.79
CA SER A 56 -14.99 -0.61 20.12
C SER A 56 -16.15 -0.66 21.11
#